data_AF-A0A815E024-F1
#
_entry.id   AF-A0A815E024-F1
#
_cell.length_a   1.000
_cell.length_b   1.000
_cell.length_c   1.000
_cell.angle_alpha   90.00
_cell.angle_beta   90.00
_cell.angle_gamma   90.00
#
_symmetry.space_group_name_H-M   'P 1'
#
loop_
_entity.id
_entity.type
_entity.pdbx_description
1 polymer ?
#
loop_
_entity_poly.entity_id
_entity_poly.type
_entity_poly.pdbx_seq_one_letter_code
_entity_poly.pdbx_strand_id
1 'polypeptide(L)'
;MDIKDVAFTIETNKASPSSSPKRQNVKEGFKLCGGLFLGFWLVLLLIAIFGAIPLTQLIVGSVLKNECSINNRIPIFLIVSGAVGLVLIITGLIQKVMTDKYYCLIVQIPLGLFVFIWFIIGNVWVFTAKKTVQFSDPTNPATYCHSAVFNCALATIIITYVSLCCGTCGGICIRN
;
A
#
# COMPACT_ATOMS: atom_id res chain seq x y z
N MET A 1 15.38 -20.63 -74.95
CA MET A 1 14.75 -20.23 -73.68
C MET A 1 13.78 -21.33 -73.33
N ASP A 2 14.17 -22.16 -72.36
CA ASP A 2 13.60 -23.48 -72.12
C ASP A 2 12.63 -23.42 -70.93
N ILE A 3 11.54 -24.18 -70.99
CA ILE A 3 10.43 -24.16 -70.01
C ILE A 3 10.90 -24.57 -68.60
N LYS A 4 12.09 -25.20 -68.48
CA LYS A 4 12.70 -25.63 -67.22
C LYS A 4 13.12 -24.47 -66.30
N ASP A 5 13.48 -23.30 -66.86
CA ASP A 5 13.89 -22.13 -66.05
C ASP A 5 12.70 -21.48 -65.31
N VAL A 6 11.49 -21.61 -65.87
CA VAL A 6 10.26 -21.11 -65.23
C VAL A 6 9.88 -21.99 -64.02
N ALA A 7 10.09 -23.30 -64.09
CA ALA A 7 9.77 -24.22 -62.99
C ALA A 7 10.68 -24.01 -61.77
N PHE A 8 11.97 -23.73 -61.98
CA PHE A 8 12.92 -23.47 -60.89
C PHE A 8 12.61 -22.17 -60.12
N THR A 9 12.01 -21.20 -60.80
CA THR A 9 11.56 -19.93 -60.18
C THR A 9 10.28 -20.09 -59.35
N ILE A 10 9.49 -21.14 -59.58
CA ILE A 10 8.27 -21.43 -58.80
C ILE A 10 8.60 -22.15 -57.48
N GLU A 11 9.63 -23.00 -57.44
CA GLU A 11 10.05 -23.65 -56.18
C GLU A 11 10.66 -22.67 -55.17
N THR A 12 11.35 -21.63 -55.63
CA THR A 12 11.85 -20.57 -54.72
C THR A 12 10.73 -19.71 -54.11
N ASN A 13 9.50 -19.79 -54.65
CA ASN A 13 8.32 -19.14 -54.08
C ASN A 13 7.52 -20.01 -53.09
N LYS A 14 7.90 -21.28 -52.85
CA LYS A 14 7.09 -22.18 -52.01
C LYS A 14 7.80 -22.83 -50.81
N ALA A 15 9.04 -22.47 -50.52
CA ALA A 15 9.75 -22.99 -49.34
C ALA A 15 10.55 -21.91 -48.60
N SER A 16 9.84 -20.95 -48.01
CA SER A 16 10.31 -20.26 -46.81
C SER A 16 9.11 -19.71 -46.03
N PRO A 17 8.76 -20.23 -44.84
CA PRO A 17 8.38 -19.34 -43.76
C PRO A 17 9.69 -18.78 -43.22
N SER A 18 10.19 -17.74 -43.88
CA SER A 18 11.24 -16.90 -43.32
C SER A 18 10.80 -16.54 -41.89
N SER A 19 11.66 -16.85 -40.93
CA SER A 19 11.58 -16.35 -39.57
C SER A 19 11.57 -14.83 -39.64
N SER A 20 10.36 -14.27 -39.69
CA SER A 20 10.11 -12.84 -39.78
C SER A 20 10.37 -12.23 -38.40
N PRO A 21 11.31 -11.26 -38.27
CA PRO A 21 11.59 -10.60 -36.99
C PRO A 21 10.37 -9.88 -36.39
N LYS A 22 9.30 -9.67 -37.19
CA LYS A 22 8.01 -9.13 -36.71
C LYS A 22 7.20 -10.09 -35.84
N ARG A 23 7.28 -11.42 -36.02
CA ARG A 23 6.37 -12.36 -35.33
C ARG A 23 6.82 -12.70 -33.89
N GLN A 24 8.11 -12.53 -33.58
CA GLN A 24 8.61 -12.58 -32.20
C GLN A 24 8.24 -11.31 -31.41
N ASN A 25 8.40 -10.12 -32.01
CA ASN A 25 8.03 -8.84 -31.40
C ASN A 25 6.53 -8.70 -31.04
N VAL A 26 5.61 -9.29 -31.82
CA VAL A 26 4.17 -9.23 -31.52
C VAL A 26 3.77 -10.09 -30.31
N LYS A 27 4.44 -11.24 -30.10
CA LYS A 27 4.19 -12.09 -28.91
C LYS A 27 4.75 -11.46 -27.64
N GLU A 28 5.87 -10.76 -27.74
CA GLU A 28 6.41 -9.99 -26.61
C GLU A 28 5.54 -8.77 -26.30
N GLY A 29 5.06 -8.03 -27.30
CA GLY A 29 4.12 -6.91 -27.09
C GLY A 29 2.80 -7.31 -26.44
N PHE A 30 2.25 -8.48 -26.79
CA PHE A 30 1.00 -8.98 -26.17
C PHE A 30 1.21 -9.44 -24.71
N LYS A 31 2.37 -10.05 -24.39
CA LYS A 31 2.74 -10.39 -23.01
C LYS A 31 3.07 -9.15 -22.18
N LEU A 32 3.71 -8.15 -22.78
CA LEU A 32 4.05 -6.88 -22.15
C LEU A 32 2.79 -6.07 -21.82
N CYS A 33 1.84 -5.99 -22.75
CA CYS A 33 0.56 -5.30 -22.54
C CYS A 33 -0.33 -6.05 -21.54
N GLY A 34 -0.43 -7.39 -21.65
CA GLY A 34 -1.17 -8.21 -20.69
C GLY A 34 -0.59 -8.15 -19.27
N GLY A 35 0.73 -8.16 -19.12
CA GLY A 35 1.41 -8.00 -17.84
C GLY A 35 1.27 -6.59 -17.25
N LEU A 36 1.28 -5.55 -18.09
CA LEU A 36 1.09 -4.16 -17.65
C LEU A 36 -0.33 -3.91 -17.14
N PHE A 37 -1.35 -4.41 -17.85
CA PHE A 37 -2.74 -4.31 -17.40
C PHE A 37 -2.96 -5.10 -16.10
N LEU A 38 -2.52 -6.35 -16.04
CA LEU A 38 -2.68 -7.16 -14.83
C LEU A 38 -1.94 -6.55 -13.63
N GLY A 39 -0.73 -6.01 -13.86
CA GLY A 39 0.03 -5.30 -12.83
C GLY A 39 -0.62 -3.99 -12.40
N PHE A 40 -1.17 -3.21 -13.33
CA PHE A 40 -1.86 -1.96 -13.02
C PHE A 40 -3.13 -2.20 -12.19
N TRP A 41 -3.96 -3.17 -12.59
CA TRP A 41 -5.15 -3.56 -11.84
C TRP A 41 -4.80 -4.13 -10.46
N LEU A 42 -3.73 -4.94 -10.36
CA LEU A 42 -3.26 -5.46 -9.07
C LEU A 42 -2.76 -4.34 -8.15
N VAL A 43 -1.98 -3.40 -8.66
CA VAL A 43 -1.47 -2.26 -7.89
C VAL A 43 -2.63 -1.34 -7.45
N LEU A 44 -3.60 -1.07 -8.33
CA LEU A 44 -4.79 -0.29 -7.96
C LEU A 44 -5.62 -0.98 -6.87
N LEU A 45 -5.82 -2.30 -7.00
CA LEU A 45 -6.54 -3.09 -6.00
C LEU A 45 -5.82 -3.04 -4.63
N LEU A 46 -4.50 -3.20 -4.63
CA LEU A 46 -3.70 -3.08 -3.41
C LEU A 46 -3.80 -1.68 -2.81
N ILE A 47 -3.67 -0.62 -3.61
CA ILE A 47 -3.82 0.77 -3.12
C ILE A 47 -5.22 1.00 -2.54
N ALA A 48 -6.28 0.48 -3.16
CA ALA A 48 -7.63 0.60 -2.66
C ALA A 48 -7.82 -0.11 -1.31
N ILE A 49 -7.27 -1.32 -1.17
CA ILE A 49 -7.33 -2.09 0.09
C ILE A 49 -6.56 -1.37 1.20
N PHE A 50 -5.30 -0.99 0.93
CA PHE A 50 -4.47 -0.27 1.90
C PHE A 50 -5.00 1.12 2.22
N GLY A 51 -5.68 1.78 1.28
CA GLY A 51 -6.32 3.09 1.45
C GLY A 51 -7.66 3.05 2.18
N ALA A 52 -8.37 1.93 2.16
CA ALA A 52 -9.61 1.78 2.93
C ALA A 52 -9.35 1.82 4.45
N ILE A 53 -8.23 1.26 4.90
CA ILE A 53 -7.81 1.22 6.31
C ILE A 53 -7.71 2.63 6.94
N PRO A 54 -6.92 3.58 6.39
CA PRO A 54 -6.82 4.93 6.95
C PRO A 54 -8.14 5.71 6.87
N LEU A 55 -8.98 5.45 5.87
CA LEU A 55 -10.31 6.05 5.78
C LEU A 55 -11.21 5.57 6.93
N THR A 56 -11.22 4.28 7.21
CA THR A 56 -11.98 3.75 8.36
C THR A 56 -11.47 4.33 9.68
N GLN A 57 -10.15 4.48 9.85
CA GLN A 57 -9.57 5.11 11.04
C GLN A 57 -9.99 6.57 11.21
N LEU A 58 -10.06 7.34 10.13
CA LEU A 58 -10.51 8.74 10.14
C LEU A 58 -12.01 8.86 10.47
N ILE A 59 -12.85 7.99 9.89
CA ILE A 59 -14.30 8.01 10.12
C ILE A 59 -14.60 7.57 11.55
N VAL A 60 -14.03 6.45 12.01
CA VAL A 60 -14.23 5.94 13.37
C VAL A 60 -13.68 6.93 14.40
N GLY A 61 -12.51 7.52 14.15
CA GLY A 61 -11.91 8.52 15.03
C GLY A 61 -12.71 9.82 15.13
N SER A 62 -13.37 10.25 14.05
CA SER A 62 -14.17 11.48 14.04
C SER A 62 -15.59 11.29 14.58
N VAL A 63 -16.27 10.22 14.18
CA VAL A 63 -17.67 9.95 14.57
C VAL A 63 -17.76 9.45 16.01
N LEU A 64 -16.85 8.58 16.45
CA LEU A 64 -16.88 8.00 17.80
C LEU A 64 -15.98 8.74 18.80
N LYS A 65 -15.57 9.98 18.48
CA LYS A 65 -14.72 10.81 19.34
C LYS A 65 -15.31 10.99 20.75
N ASN A 66 -16.64 11.10 20.84
CA ASN A 66 -17.34 11.42 22.09
C ASN A 66 -17.76 10.17 22.88
N GLU A 67 -17.68 8.98 22.28
CA GLU A 67 -18.16 7.70 22.83
C GLU A 67 -17.10 6.95 23.66
N CYS A 68 -15.95 7.58 23.90
CA CYS A 68 -14.84 6.98 24.64
C CYS A 68 -14.32 7.98 25.68
N SER A 69 -15.11 8.17 26.74
CA SER A 69 -14.82 9.09 27.85
C SER A 69 -13.65 8.62 28.73
N ILE A 70 -13.29 7.32 28.68
CA ILE A 70 -12.11 6.79 29.39
C ILE A 70 -10.79 7.42 28.94
N ASN A 71 -10.66 7.74 27.64
CA ASN A 71 -9.45 8.35 27.12
C ASN A 71 -9.66 9.01 25.74
N ASN A 72 -9.89 10.32 25.73
CA ASN A 72 -10.04 11.12 24.51
C ASN A 72 -8.75 11.17 23.64
N ARG A 73 -7.63 10.61 24.12
CA ARG A 73 -6.37 10.52 23.36
C ARG A 73 -6.37 9.37 22.35
N ILE A 74 -7.20 8.34 22.54
CA ILE A 74 -7.27 7.20 21.62
C ILE A 74 -7.83 7.65 20.26
N PRO A 75 -8.98 8.36 20.16
CA PRO A 75 -9.46 8.86 18.87
C PRO A 75 -8.44 9.77 18.16
N ILE A 76 -7.71 10.61 18.91
CA ILE A 76 -6.64 11.47 18.36
C ILE A 76 -5.52 10.61 17.75
N PHE A 77 -5.11 9.53 18.43
CA PHE A 77 -4.15 8.58 17.89
C PHE A 77 -4.60 8.00 16.55
N LEU A 78 -5.86 7.55 16.45
CA LEU A 78 -6.42 7.01 15.20
C LEU A 78 -6.46 8.04 14.07
N ILE A 79 -6.87 9.29 14.37
CA ILE A 79 -6.97 10.36 13.37
C ILE A 79 -5.58 10.68 12.80
N VAL A 80 -4.58 10.87 13.67
CA VAL A 80 -3.22 11.19 13.24
C VAL A 80 -2.59 10.00 12.51
N SER A 81 -2.79 8.76 12.98
CA SER A 81 -2.27 7.58 12.27
C SER A 81 -2.89 7.42 10.87
N GLY A 82 -4.20 7.66 10.73
CA GLY A 82 -4.89 7.60 9.44
C GLY A 82 -4.42 8.71 8.49
N ALA A 83 -4.29 9.95 8.98
CA ALA A 83 -3.80 11.08 8.18
C ALA A 83 -2.36 10.85 7.69
N VAL A 84 -1.47 10.41 8.58
CA VAL A 84 -0.08 10.13 8.20
C VAL A 84 0.00 8.96 7.22
N GLY A 85 -0.85 7.93 7.37
CA GLY A 85 -0.96 6.85 6.39
C GLY A 85 -1.29 7.34 4.98
N LEU A 86 -2.24 8.28 4.86
CA LEU A 86 -2.55 8.92 3.57
C LEU A 86 -1.38 9.74 3.02
N VAL A 87 -0.71 10.52 3.89
CA VAL A 87 0.47 11.30 3.50
C VAL A 87 1.59 10.40 2.99
N LEU A 88 1.80 9.23 3.60
CA LEU A 88 2.78 8.24 3.16
C LEU A 88 2.44 7.66 1.78
N ILE A 89 1.16 7.37 1.53
CA ILE A 89 0.71 6.93 0.20
C ILE A 89 0.98 8.02 -0.84
N ILE A 90 0.62 9.27 -0.55
CA ILE A 90 0.83 10.40 -1.45
C ILE A 90 2.32 10.63 -1.72
N THR A 91 3.16 10.62 -0.68
CA THR A 91 4.61 10.78 -0.85
C THR A 91 5.23 9.64 -1.65
N GLY A 92 4.77 8.40 -1.48
CA GLY A 92 5.19 7.27 -2.30
C GLY A 92 4.82 7.42 -3.78
N LEU A 93 3.65 8.00 -4.08
CA LEU A 93 3.26 8.32 -5.47
C LEU A 93 4.13 9.46 -6.04
N ILE A 94 4.38 10.51 -5.26
CA ILE A 94 5.23 11.64 -5.68
C ILE A 94 6.65 11.15 -5.96
N GLN A 95 7.23 10.27 -5.14
CA GLN A 95 8.56 9.71 -5.39
C GLN A 95 8.68 8.96 -6.72
N LYS A 96 7.60 8.34 -7.20
CA LYS A 96 7.59 7.68 -8.51
C LYS A 96 7.55 8.67 -9.67
N VAL A 97 7.05 9.89 -9.43
CA VAL A 97 6.92 10.94 -10.45
C VAL A 97 8.13 11.88 -10.44
N MET A 98 8.59 12.26 -9.25
CA MET A 98 9.66 13.22 -9.00
C MET A 98 10.88 12.47 -8.43
N THR A 99 11.91 12.29 -9.26
CA THR A 99 13.09 11.46 -8.94
C THR A 99 14.19 12.27 -8.22
N ASP A 100 13.79 13.11 -7.27
CA ASP A 100 14.70 14.06 -6.63
C ASP A 100 15.23 13.52 -5.30
N LYS A 101 16.55 13.39 -5.18
CA LYS A 101 17.24 12.78 -4.02
C LYS A 101 16.97 13.52 -2.69
N TYR A 102 16.65 14.81 -2.75
CA TYR A 102 16.41 15.65 -1.58
C TYR A 102 15.06 15.36 -0.89
N TYR A 103 14.07 14.82 -1.60
CA TYR A 103 12.75 14.51 -1.02
C TYR A 103 12.82 13.42 0.05
N CYS A 104 13.75 12.47 -0.11
CA CYS A 104 13.97 11.43 0.90
C CYS A 104 14.47 12.03 2.23
N LEU A 105 15.44 12.94 2.15
CA LEU A 105 16.04 13.55 3.34
C LEU A 105 15.11 14.55 4.01
N ILE A 106 14.41 15.37 3.21
CA ILE A 106 13.59 16.47 3.72
C ILE A 106 12.20 16.00 4.15
N VAL A 107 11.62 14.98 3.51
CA VAL A 107 10.23 14.57 3.75
C VAL A 107 10.15 13.19 4.40
N GLN A 108 10.84 12.17 3.87
CA GLN A 108 10.71 10.80 4.40
C GLN A 108 11.32 10.61 5.78
N ILE A 109 12.54 11.13 6.03
CA ILE A 109 13.20 11.00 7.34
C ILE A 109 12.37 11.62 8.48
N PRO A 110 11.96 12.91 8.42
CA PRO A 110 11.19 13.50 9.51
C PRO A 110 9.81 12.85 9.68
N LEU A 111 9.15 12.46 8.58
CA LEU A 111 7.87 11.75 8.64
C LEU A 111 8.03 10.38 9.31
N GLY A 112 9.11 9.66 9.01
CA GLY A 112 9.44 8.38 9.67
C GLY A 112 9.71 8.53 11.16
N LEU A 113 10.47 9.54 11.57
CA LEU A 113 10.71 9.85 12.99
C LEU A 113 9.42 10.20 13.71
N PHE A 114 8.57 11.02 13.09
CA PHE A 114 7.26 11.37 13.63
C PHE A 114 6.40 10.13 13.83
N VAL A 115 6.31 9.25 12.83
CA VAL A 115 5.57 7.98 12.92
C VAL A 115 6.11 7.11 14.05
N PHE A 116 7.43 7.01 14.19
CA PHE A 116 8.05 6.19 15.24
C PHE A 116 7.71 6.69 16.64
N ILE A 117 7.84 7.99 16.88
CA ILE A 117 7.49 8.61 18.17
C ILE A 117 5.99 8.46 18.44
N TRP A 118 5.15 8.75 17.44
CA TRP A 118 3.70 8.63 17.56
C TRP A 118 3.25 7.20 17.84
N PHE A 119 3.93 6.22 17.25
CA PHE A 119 3.68 4.80 17.50
C PHE A 119 3.94 4.44 18.96
N ILE A 120 5.06 4.86 19.54
CA ILE A 120 5.38 4.61 20.97
C ILE A 120 4.28 5.20 21.86
N ILE A 121 3.91 6.45 21.61
CA ILE A 121 2.85 7.16 22.34
C ILE A 121 1.51 6.40 22.23
N GLY A 122 1.15 5.96 21.02
CA GLY A 122 -0.04 5.16 20.77
C GLY A 122 -0.07 3.85 21.54
N ASN A 123 1.04 3.11 21.56
CA ASN A 123 1.17 1.87 22.34
C ASN A 123 0.88 2.14 23.83
N VAL A 124 1.46 3.19 24.41
CA VAL A 124 1.23 3.57 25.82
C VAL A 124 -0.25 3.88 26.06
N TRP A 125 -0.89 4.67 25.20
CA TRP A 125 -2.29 5.04 25.37
C TRP A 125 -3.24 3.85 25.24
N VAL A 126 -3.04 2.98 24.25
CA VAL A 126 -3.90 1.82 24.01
C VAL A 126 -3.72 0.77 25.11
N PHE A 127 -2.49 0.48 25.54
CA PHE A 127 -2.25 -0.49 26.61
C PHE A 127 -2.69 0.01 27.99
N THR A 128 -2.60 1.32 28.24
CA THR A 128 -3.14 1.91 29.48
C THR A 128 -4.65 1.78 29.50
N ALA A 129 -5.32 2.12 28.39
CA ALA A 129 -6.78 2.00 28.28
C ALA A 129 -7.27 0.55 28.35
N LYS A 130 -6.52 -0.41 27.78
CA LYS A 130 -6.86 -1.84 27.84
C LYS A 130 -7.05 -2.37 29.27
N LYS A 131 -6.33 -1.81 30.25
CA LYS A 131 -6.43 -2.24 31.66
C LYS A 131 -7.72 -1.78 32.34
N THR A 132 -8.32 -0.70 31.85
CA THR A 132 -9.43 -0.01 32.53
C THR A 132 -10.73 0.03 31.70
N VAL A 133 -10.69 -0.40 30.44
CA VAL A 133 -11.81 -0.31 29.51
C VAL A 133 -12.90 -1.35 29.78
N GLN A 134 -14.14 -0.89 29.71
CA GLN A 134 -15.37 -1.67 29.75
C GLN A 134 -16.17 -1.41 28.46
N PHE A 135 -16.74 -2.46 27.86
CA PHE A 135 -17.50 -2.38 26.61
C PHE A 135 -19.02 -2.54 26.80
N SER A 136 -19.45 -2.91 28.00
CA SER A 136 -20.81 -3.43 28.25
C SER A 136 -21.80 -2.41 28.80
N ASP A 137 -21.33 -1.35 29.46
CA ASP A 137 -22.21 -0.42 30.17
C ASP A 137 -21.82 1.05 29.90
N PRO A 138 -22.63 1.80 29.13
CA PRO A 138 -22.39 3.22 28.83
C PRO A 138 -22.66 4.14 30.04
N THR A 139 -23.22 3.63 31.13
CA THR A 139 -23.61 4.42 32.31
C THR A 139 -22.40 4.89 33.13
N ASN A 140 -21.23 4.25 32.96
CA ASN A 140 -19.96 4.67 33.56
C ASN A 140 -19.03 5.29 32.50
N PRO A 141 -19.14 6.60 32.22
CA PRO A 141 -18.32 7.26 31.20
C PRO A 141 -16.82 7.21 31.54
N ALA A 142 -16.45 7.10 32.81
CA ALA A 142 -15.05 7.00 33.21
C ALA A 142 -14.34 5.74 32.67
N THR A 143 -15.07 4.67 32.36
CA THR A 143 -14.51 3.37 31.94
C THR A 143 -15.05 2.84 30.62
N TYR A 144 -16.12 3.45 30.09
CA TYR A 144 -16.73 2.99 28.83
C TYR A 144 -15.93 3.44 27.60
N CYS A 145 -15.77 2.52 26.65
CA CYS A 145 -15.30 2.84 25.30
C CYS A 145 -15.94 1.91 24.28
N HIS A 146 -16.33 2.47 23.13
CA HIS A 146 -16.92 1.67 22.06
C HIS A 146 -15.90 0.68 21.45
N SER A 147 -16.31 -0.59 21.29
CA SER A 147 -15.45 -1.68 20.82
C SER A 147 -14.80 -1.40 19.47
N ALA A 148 -15.49 -0.70 18.56
CA ALA A 148 -14.96 -0.35 17.25
C ALA A 148 -13.70 0.55 17.33
N VAL A 149 -13.71 1.58 18.17
CA VAL A 149 -12.56 2.50 18.32
C VAL A 149 -11.35 1.75 18.87
N PHE A 150 -11.59 0.95 19.90
CA PHE A 150 -10.54 0.17 20.55
C PHE A 150 -9.94 -0.90 19.61
N ASN A 151 -10.79 -1.65 18.90
CA ASN A 151 -10.33 -2.66 17.94
C ASN A 151 -9.59 -2.03 16.77
N CYS A 152 -10.03 -0.87 16.27
CA CYS A 152 -9.29 -0.15 15.24
C CYS A 152 -7.92 0.31 15.75
N ALA A 153 -7.82 0.84 16.98
CA ALA A 153 -6.53 1.25 17.56
C ALA A 153 -5.55 0.08 17.71
N LEU A 154 -6.04 -1.06 18.19
CA LEU A 154 -5.25 -2.30 18.29
C LEU A 154 -4.82 -2.81 16.91
N ALA A 155 -5.74 -2.83 15.94
CA ALA A 155 -5.43 -3.23 14.57
C ALA A 155 -4.34 -2.35 13.97
N THR A 156 -4.39 -1.02 14.18
CA THR A 156 -3.33 -0.09 13.75
C THR A 156 -1.98 -0.51 14.31
N ILE A 157 -1.90 -0.80 15.61
CA ILE A 157 -0.64 -1.19 16.26
C ILE A 157 -0.09 -2.49 15.65
N ILE A 158 -0.95 -3.50 15.49
CA ILE A 158 -0.56 -4.80 14.90
C ILE A 158 -0.06 -4.62 13.47
N ILE A 159 -0.80 -3.85 12.65
CA ILE A 159 -0.41 -3.59 11.25
C ILE A 159 0.96 -2.90 11.20
N THR A 160 1.22 -1.90 12.04
CA THR A 160 2.53 -1.25 12.07
C THR A 160 3.65 -2.21 12.44
N TYR A 161 3.45 -3.10 13.43
CA TYR A 161 4.44 -4.14 13.76
C TYR A 161 4.69 -5.10 12.60
N VAL A 162 3.64 -5.57 11.93
CA VAL A 162 3.76 -6.45 10.75
C VAL A 162 4.52 -5.75 9.61
N SER A 163 4.20 -4.48 9.35
CA SER A 163 4.88 -3.67 8.33
C SER A 163 6.35 -3.44 8.66
N LEU A 164 6.72 -3.21 9.94
CA LEU A 164 8.11 -3.09 10.36
C LEU A 164 8.88 -4.39 10.20
N CYS A 165 8.27 -5.52 10.57
CA CYS A 165 8.84 -6.86 10.39
C CYS A 165 9.07 -7.17 8.90
N CYS A 166 8.06 -6.94 8.06
CA CYS A 166 8.16 -7.19 6.62
C CYS A 166 9.11 -6.20 5.91
N GLY A 167 9.10 -4.93 6.31
CA GLY A 167 9.90 -3.87 5.71
C GLY A 167 11.39 -3.96 6.02
N THR A 168 11.79 -4.45 7.19
CA THR A 168 13.21 -4.72 7.50
C THR A 168 13.73 -5.97 6.78
N CYS A 169 12.89 -7.00 6.61
CA CYS A 169 13.23 -8.18 5.81
C CYS A 169 13.34 -7.85 4.30
N GLY A 170 12.51 -6.96 3.76
CA GLY A 170 12.53 -6.58 2.33
C GLY A 170 13.46 -5.41 1.98
N GLY A 171 13.62 -4.43 2.88
CA GLY A 171 14.39 -3.21 2.64
C GLY A 171 15.91 -3.40 2.71
N ILE A 172 16.38 -4.38 3.49
CA ILE A 172 17.81 -4.76 3.50
C ILE A 172 18.19 -5.44 2.17
N CYS A 173 17.23 -6.08 1.48
CA CYS A 173 17.49 -6.77 0.21
C CYS A 173 17.52 -5.87 -1.03
N ILE A 174 17.08 -4.61 -0.95
CA ILE A 174 17.03 -3.69 -2.12
C ILE A 174 18.24 -2.75 -2.17
N ARG A 175 19.06 -2.72 -1.11
CA ARG A 175 20.23 -1.84 -1.01
C ARG A 175 21.55 -2.61 -0.86
N ASN A 176 21.75 -3.63 -1.71
CA ASN A 176 23.07 -4.19 -1.96
C ASN A 176 23.25 -4.42 -3.47
#